data_AF-A0A7Z8ZCB1-F1
#
_entry.id   AF-A0A7Z8ZCB1-F1
#
_cell.length_a   1.000
_cell.length_b   1.000
_cell.length_c   1.000
_cell.angle_alpha   90.00
_cell.angle_beta   90.00
_cell.angle_gamma   90.00
#
_symmetry.space_group_name_H-M   'P 1'
#
loop_
_entity.id
_entity.type
_entity.pdbx_description
1 polymer ?
#
loop_
_entity_poly.entity_id
_entity_poly.type
_entity_poly.pdbx_seq_one_letter_code
_entity_poly.pdbx_strand_id
1 'polypeptide(L)'
;MQNPSTPLVKTRQGTLSGIAEQGIHIWRGIPFAAPPVGELRWRAPRPPARWQGVRRADAFSAASWQDIEYCRELGAAIPGASRKTASISTSGHQPPAPSRCR
;
A
#
# COMPACT_ATOMS: atom_id res chain seq x y z
N MET A 1 -14.31 -27.31 -3.72
CA MET A 1 -13.62 -26.63 -2.62
C MET A 1 -14.36 -25.34 -2.33
N GLN A 2 -15.13 -25.29 -1.23
CA GLN A 2 -15.82 -24.07 -0.81
C GLN A 2 -14.87 -23.27 0.06
N ASN A 3 -14.26 -22.26 -0.53
CA ASN A 3 -13.44 -21.30 0.21
C ASN A 3 -14.38 -20.29 0.88
N PRO A 4 -14.29 -20.07 2.20
CA PRO A 4 -15.14 -19.11 2.88
C PRO A 4 -14.87 -17.70 2.35
N SER A 5 -15.93 -16.92 2.11
CA SER A 5 -15.83 -15.55 1.57
C SER A 5 -15.00 -14.61 2.45
N THR A 6 -14.96 -14.88 3.76
CA THR A 6 -14.16 -14.15 4.75
C THR A 6 -13.20 -15.10 5.45
N PRO A 7 -12.01 -15.36 4.88
CA PRO A 7 -11.04 -16.25 5.49
C PRO A 7 -10.38 -15.62 6.73
N LEU A 8 -10.36 -16.37 7.84
CA LEU A 8 -9.67 -16.00 9.08
C LEU A 8 -8.32 -16.73 9.19
N VAL A 9 -7.27 -16.01 9.56
CA VAL A 9 -5.93 -16.59 9.77
C VAL A 9 -5.29 -16.05 11.04
N LYS A 10 -4.63 -16.94 11.81
CA LYS A 10 -3.90 -16.58 13.03
C LYS A 10 -2.42 -16.38 12.70
N THR A 11 -1.87 -15.23 13.09
CA THR A 11 -0.44 -14.92 12.94
C THR A 11 0.23 -14.77 14.31
N ARG A 12 1.55 -14.54 14.34
CA ARG A 12 2.29 -14.31 15.60
C ARG A 12 1.88 -13.01 16.30
N GLN A 13 1.33 -12.06 15.55
CA GLN A 13 0.97 -10.72 16.02
C GLN A 13 -0.51 -10.60 16.41
N GLY A 14 -1.38 -11.41 15.82
CA GLY A 14 -2.82 -11.44 16.07
C GLY A 14 -3.60 -12.16 14.97
N THR A 15 -4.93 -12.11 15.06
CA THR A 15 -5.82 -12.72 14.05
C THR A 15 -6.13 -11.72 12.95
N LEU A 16 -6.23 -12.19 11.70
CA LEU A 16 -6.55 -11.40 10.52
C LEU A 16 -7.78 -11.95 9.81
N SER A 17 -8.61 -11.06 9.25
CA SER A 17 -9.69 -11.40 8.32
C SER A 17 -9.36 -10.89 6.92
N GLY A 18 -9.30 -11.78 5.94
CA GLY A 18 -9.07 -11.45 4.53
C GLY A 18 -10.35 -11.50 3.71
N ILE A 19 -10.18 -11.58 2.39
CA ILE A 19 -11.26 -11.77 1.40
C ILE A 19 -10.94 -12.95 0.50
N ALA A 20 -11.98 -13.64 0.01
CA ALA A 20 -11.83 -14.61 -1.06
C ALA A 20 -12.36 -14.03 -2.38
N GLU A 21 -11.52 -13.94 -3.40
CA GLU A 21 -11.88 -13.48 -4.74
C GLU A 21 -11.36 -14.50 -5.76
N GLN A 22 -12.15 -14.84 -6.78
CA GLN A 22 -11.73 -15.73 -7.88
C GLN A 22 -11.08 -17.06 -7.44
N GLY A 23 -11.51 -17.60 -6.28
CA GLY A 23 -10.98 -18.85 -5.73
C GLY A 23 -9.66 -18.71 -4.94
N ILE A 24 -9.09 -17.51 -4.84
CA ILE A 24 -7.90 -17.24 -4.03
C ILE A 24 -8.26 -16.48 -2.74
N HIS A 25 -7.50 -16.71 -1.68
CA HIS A 25 -7.59 -15.91 -0.46
C HIS A 25 -6.58 -14.76 -0.51
N ILE A 26 -7.03 -13.56 -0.17
CA ILE A 26 -6.25 -12.33 -0.26
C ILE A 26 -6.24 -11.65 1.10
N TRP A 27 -5.04 -11.29 1.56
CA TRP A 27 -4.84 -10.44 2.73
C TRP A 27 -3.92 -9.26 2.38
N ARG A 28 -4.38 -8.04 2.65
CA ARG A 28 -3.71 -6.78 2.30
C ARG A 28 -3.50 -5.90 3.54
N GLY A 29 -2.45 -5.07 3.51
CA GLY A 29 -2.20 -4.07 4.55
C GLY A 29 -1.75 -4.63 5.91
N ILE A 30 -1.22 -5.87 5.96
CA ILE A 30 -0.72 -6.50 7.20
C ILE A 30 0.56 -5.78 7.67
N PRO A 31 0.67 -5.37 8.95
CA PRO A 31 1.86 -4.68 9.43
C PRO A 31 2.97 -5.70 9.69
N PHE A 32 4.09 -5.55 8.99
CA PHE A 32 5.27 -6.40 9.16
C PHE A 32 6.36 -5.76 10.02
N ALA A 33 6.28 -4.45 10.25
CA ALA A 33 7.20 -3.66 11.05
C ALA A 33 6.45 -2.56 11.81
N ALA A 34 7.05 -2.04 12.88
CA ALA A 34 6.59 -0.82 13.53
C ALA A 34 6.71 0.37 12.57
N PRO A 35 5.77 1.33 12.58
CA PRO A 35 5.83 2.52 11.72
C PRO A 35 7.16 3.28 11.88
N PRO A 36 7.92 3.54 10.81
CA PRO A 36 9.24 4.17 10.87
C PRO A 36 9.14 5.71 10.99
N VAL A 37 8.37 6.19 11.97
CA VAL A 37 8.10 7.62 12.21
C VAL A 37 8.75 8.11 13.50
N GLY A 38 8.93 9.42 13.65
CA GLY A 38 9.54 10.04 14.83
C GLY A 38 10.94 9.50 15.11
N GLU A 39 11.19 9.07 16.34
CA GLU A 39 12.46 8.47 16.80
C GLU A 39 12.89 7.20 16.06
N LEU A 40 11.98 6.57 15.31
CA LEU A 40 12.27 5.38 14.50
C LEU A 40 12.69 5.72 13.06
N ARG A 41 12.58 6.99 12.66
CA ARG A 41 13.05 7.43 11.34
C ARG A 41 14.56 7.22 11.25
N TRP A 42 15.02 6.69 10.12
CA TRP A 42 16.44 6.38 9.88
C TRP A 42 17.06 5.31 10.78
N ARG A 43 16.23 4.47 11.39
CA ARG A 43 16.68 3.30 12.16
C ARG A 43 16.25 2.00 11.50
N ALA A 44 16.89 0.91 11.92
CA ALA A 44 16.49 -0.43 11.50
C ALA A 44 15.00 -0.70 11.84
N PRO A 45 14.26 -1.39 10.96
CA PRO A 45 12.86 -1.76 11.22
C PRO A 45 12.74 -2.54 12.53
N ARG A 46 11.77 -2.15 13.36
CA ARG A 46 11.43 -2.88 14.59
C ARG A 46 10.23 -3.80 14.36
N PRO A 47 10.10 -4.91 15.11
CA PRO A 47 8.93 -5.76 15.04
C PRO A 47 7.62 -4.99 15.29
N PRO A 48 6.52 -5.35 14.61
CA PRO A 48 5.23 -4.69 14.78
C PRO A 48 4.63 -5.02 16.15
N ALA A 49 3.85 -4.09 16.69
CA ALA A 49 3.08 -4.33 17.89
C ALA A 49 2.03 -5.43 17.67
N ARG A 50 1.79 -6.24 18.70
CA ARG A 50 0.67 -7.19 18.71
C ARG A 50 -0.65 -6.42 18.81
N TRP A 51 -1.71 -6.95 18.21
CA TRP A 51 -3.06 -6.40 18.35
C TRP A 51 -3.99 -7.42 19.00
N GLN A 52 -5.02 -6.92 19.67
CA GLN A 52 -6.09 -7.74 20.23
C GLN A 52 -7.25 -7.83 19.23
N GLY A 53 -7.96 -8.96 19.24
CA GLY A 53 -9.08 -9.20 18.33
C GLY A 53 -8.65 -9.54 16.89
N VAL A 54 -9.56 -9.30 15.95
CA VAL A 54 -9.39 -9.59 14.53
C VAL A 54 -9.14 -8.30 13.76
N ARG A 55 -8.00 -8.22 13.06
CA ARG A 55 -7.67 -7.07 12.20
C ARG A 55 -8.11 -7.34 10.78
N ARG A 56 -8.86 -6.41 10.21
CA ARG A 56 -9.33 -6.48 8.82
C ARG A 56 -8.16 -6.23 7.86
N ALA A 57 -7.94 -7.16 6.95
CA ALA A 57 -6.85 -7.17 5.98
C ALA A 57 -7.41 -7.27 4.55
N ASP A 58 -8.43 -6.50 4.25
CA ASP A 58 -9.10 -6.48 2.96
C ASP A 58 -8.73 -5.26 2.12
N ALA A 59 -7.92 -4.33 2.61
CA ALA A 59 -7.53 -3.12 1.90
C ALA A 59 -6.01 -2.88 1.94
N PHE A 60 -5.48 -2.17 0.94
CA PHE A 60 -4.09 -1.72 0.96
C PHE A 60 -3.90 -0.63 2.02
N SER A 61 -2.73 -0.65 2.67
CA SER A 61 -2.30 0.44 3.55
C SER A 61 -1.73 1.61 2.74
N ALA A 62 -1.51 2.73 3.42
CA ALA A 62 -0.81 3.87 2.83
C ALA A 62 0.53 3.43 2.20
N ALA A 63 0.82 3.98 1.03
CA ALA A 63 2.14 3.85 0.40
C ALA A 63 3.19 4.64 1.19
N SER A 64 4.45 4.24 1.04
CA SER A 64 5.59 5.02 1.56
C SER A 64 5.67 6.39 0.90
N TRP A 65 6.41 7.31 1.53
CA TRP A 65 6.64 8.63 0.98
C TRP A 65 7.39 8.53 -0.35
N GLN A 66 6.80 9.09 -1.40
CA GLN A 66 7.35 9.19 -2.75
C GLN A 66 6.99 10.55 -3.33
N ASP A 67 7.82 11.05 -4.24
CA ASP A 67 7.50 12.25 -5.01
C ASP A 67 6.36 11.93 -6.00
N ILE A 68 5.23 12.59 -5.81
CA ILE A 68 4.00 12.30 -6.53
C ILE A 68 4.05 12.77 -7.99
N GLU A 69 4.84 13.79 -8.32
CA GLU A 69 4.97 14.29 -9.69
C GLU A 69 5.72 13.27 -10.53
N TYR A 70 6.88 12.84 -10.04
CA TYR A 70 7.67 11.78 -10.66
C TYR A 70 6.92 10.43 -10.73
N CYS A 71 6.19 10.04 -9.68
CA CYS A 71 5.39 8.81 -9.70
C CYS A 71 4.28 8.84 -10.77
N ARG A 72 3.63 9.99 -10.99
CA ARG A 72 2.60 10.11 -12.04
C ARG A 72 3.20 10.04 -13.43
N GLU A 73 4.34 10.68 -13.67
CA GLU A 73 5.05 10.65 -14.95
C GLU A 73 5.45 9.23 -15.35
N LEU A 74 5.85 8.40 -14.38
CA LEU A 74 6.18 6.99 -14.60
C LEU A 74 4.95 6.07 -14.68
N GLY A 75 3.73 6.60 -14.56
CA GLY A 75 2.50 5.82 -14.63
C GLY A 75 2.19 4.98 -13.38
N ALA A 76 2.85 5.25 -12.24
CA ALA A 76 2.56 4.58 -10.98
C ALA A 76 1.24 5.08 -10.38
N ALA A 77 0.29 4.18 -10.15
CA ALA A 77 -0.98 4.49 -9.48
C ALA A 77 -0.83 4.39 -7.96
N ILE A 78 -1.47 5.30 -7.21
CA ILE A 78 -1.55 5.23 -5.74
C ILE A 78 -2.51 4.09 -5.37
N PRO A 79 -2.06 3.04 -4.65
CA PRO A 79 -2.93 1.96 -4.21
C PRO A 79 -4.07 2.51 -3.33
N GLY A 80 -5.32 2.23 -3.70
CA GLY A 80 -6.51 2.67 -2.96
C GLY A 80 -7.07 4.05 -3.36
N ALA A 81 -6.42 4.78 -4.27
CA ALA A 81 -7.02 5.99 -4.84
C ALA A 81 -8.00 5.62 -5.96
N SER A 82 -9.31 5.65 -5.68
CA SER A 82 -10.32 5.58 -6.73
C SER A 82 -10.23 6.85 -7.59
N ARG A 83 -9.88 6.72 -8.87
CA ARG A 83 -10.00 7.81 -9.85
C ARG A 83 -11.44 8.30 -9.88
N LYS A 84 -11.72 9.43 -9.23
CA LYS A 84 -12.87 10.27 -9.58
C LYS A 84 -12.31 11.52 -10.25
N THR A 85 -12.79 11.78 -11.47
CA THR A 85 -12.50 12.90 -12.39
C THR A 85 -11.05 12.99 -12.92
N ALA A 86 -10.77 13.29 -14.19
CA ALA A 86 -11.55 13.47 -15.41
C ALA A 86 -10.56 13.35 -16.61
N SER A 87 -11.07 12.91 -17.76
CA SER A 87 -10.55 13.11 -19.13
C SER A 87 -9.10 13.58 -19.29
N ILE A 88 -8.23 12.64 -19.69
CA ILE A 88 -6.93 12.92 -20.29
C ILE A 88 -7.19 13.53 -21.68
N SER A 89 -6.98 14.84 -21.83
CA SER A 89 -6.71 15.46 -23.13
C SER A 89 -5.21 15.72 -23.19
N THR A 90 -4.48 14.88 -23.92
CA THR A 90 -3.05 15.05 -24.16
C THR A 90 -2.83 16.17 -25.19
N SER A 91 -2.59 17.40 -24.74
CA SER A 91 -1.80 18.37 -25.50
C SER A 91 -0.36 18.31 -24.99
N GLY A 92 0.56 17.92 -25.87
CA GLY A 92 1.95 17.58 -25.54
C GLY A 92 2.68 18.65 -24.73
N HIS A 93 3.33 18.21 -23.66
CA HIS A 93 4.36 18.97 -22.99
C HIS A 93 5.63 18.12 -23.00
N GLN A 94 6.60 18.49 -23.83
CA GLN A 94 7.93 17.90 -23.84
C GLN A 94 8.64 18.38 -22.55
N PRO A 95 9.09 17.50 -21.65
CA PRO A 95 9.78 17.94 -20.43
C PRO A 95 11.13 18.59 -20.81
N PRO A 96 11.54 19.69 -20.14
CA PRO A 96 12.84 20.32 -20.39
C PRO A 96 13.99 19.42 -19.94
N ALA A 97 15.09 19.46 -20.71
CA ALA A 97 16.27 18.63 -20.50
C ALA A 97 16.91 18.85 -19.10
N PRO A 98 17.44 17.80 -18.45
CA PRO A 98 18.05 17.94 -17.13
C PRO A 98 19.30 18.81 -17.21
N SER A 99 19.30 19.94 -16.51
CA SER A 99 20.49 20.74 -16.28
C SER A 99 21.45 19.93 -15.41
N ARG A 100 22.65 19.68 -15.94
CA ARG A 100 23.74 19.05 -15.19
C ARG A 100 24.05 19.90 -13.96
N CYS A 101 23.97 19.30 -12.78
CA CYS A 101 24.50 19.89 -11.55
C CYS A 101 26.01 20.10 -11.70
N ARG A 102 26.46 21.31 -11.37
CA ARG A 102 27.86 21.74 -11.46
C ARG A 102 28.66 21.26 -10.26
#